data_AF-U1PNJ0-F1
#
_entry.id   AF-U1PNJ0-F1
#
_cell.length_a   1.000
_cell.length_b   1.000
_cell.length_c   1.000
_cell.angle_alpha   90.00
_cell.angle_beta   90.00
_cell.angle_gamma   90.00
#
_symmetry.space_group_name_H-M   'P 1'
#
loop_
_entity.id
_entity.type
_entity.pdbx_description
1 polymer ?
#
loop_
_entity_poly.entity_id
_entity_poly.type
_entity_poly.pdbx_seq_one_letter_code
_entity_poly.pdbx_strand_id
1 'polypeptide(L)'
;HVIRTHDVAETRDAALVGAEFTRDRTTADGDVAVEELDVTAPGEAQRHLDRIGTDAPATTAATRVYELDGLDAEQVGRLRAAAAGTDATVAVGSEGAAALVAGSLAGLSALADGVTGDDPLAAAVGEFGDRRE
;
A
#
# COMPACT_ATOMS: atom_id res chain seq x y z
N HIS A 1 26.57 -17.05 10.07
CA HIS A 1 27.52 -16.35 9.18
C HIS A 1 28.22 -15.27 10.02
N VAL A 2 29.55 -15.24 10.11
CA VAL A 2 30.29 -14.29 10.96
C VAL A 2 30.91 -13.22 10.06
N ILE A 3 30.57 -11.96 10.29
CA ILE A 3 31.17 -10.82 9.58
C ILE A 3 32.24 -10.20 10.49
N ARG A 4 33.48 -10.10 9.99
CA ARG A 4 34.54 -9.33 10.64
C ARG A 4 34.36 -7.85 10.30
N THR A 5 34.01 -7.04 11.29
CA THR A 5 34.09 -5.59 11.19
C THR A 5 35.25 -5.10 12.05
N HIS A 6 35.91 -4.02 11.61
CA HIS A 6 37.07 -3.45 12.30
C HIS A 6 36.66 -2.45 13.39
N ASP A 7 35.36 -2.24 13.58
CA ASP A 7 34.81 -1.44 14.67
C ASP A 7 33.54 -2.09 15.25
N VAL A 8 33.69 -2.62 16.47
CA VAL A 8 32.72 -3.51 17.13
C VAL A 8 31.67 -2.70 17.91
N ALA A 9 31.97 -1.45 18.26
CA ALA A 9 31.03 -0.58 18.96
C ALA A 9 29.98 0.01 18.00
N GLU A 10 30.41 0.43 16.81
CA GLU A 10 29.55 0.99 15.76
C GLU A 10 28.65 -0.08 15.12
N THR A 11 29.14 -1.32 14.96
CA THR A 11 28.35 -2.44 14.41
C THR A 11 27.28 -2.93 15.42
N ARG A 12 27.53 -2.83 16.73
CA ARG A 12 26.55 -3.15 17.77
C ARG A 12 25.38 -2.17 17.76
N ASP A 13 25.65 -0.90 17.50
CA ASP A 13 24.62 0.14 17.41
C ASP A 13 23.74 -0.07 16.17
N ALA A 14 24.33 -0.42 15.03
CA ALA A 14 23.58 -0.76 13.82
C ALA A 14 22.68 -2.00 13.98
N ALA A 15 23.11 -3.01 14.76
CA ALA A 15 22.31 -4.20 15.04
C ALA A 15 21.16 -3.92 16.03
N LEU A 16 21.37 -3.02 17.01
CA LEU A 16 20.34 -2.59 17.96
C LEU A 16 19.29 -1.72 17.28
N VAL A 17 19.71 -0.79 16.41
CA VAL A 17 18.82 -0.03 15.52
C VAL A 17 18.05 -0.99 14.61
N GLY A 18 18.72 -1.96 13.97
CA GLY A 18 18.06 -2.95 13.12
C GLY A 18 17.00 -3.80 13.83
N ALA A 19 17.20 -4.13 15.12
CA ALA A 19 16.23 -4.86 15.93
C ALA A 19 15.03 -3.99 16.35
N GLU A 20 15.26 -2.72 16.69
CA GLU A 20 14.21 -1.76 17.06
C GLU A 20 13.29 -1.39 15.87
N PHE A 21 13.81 -1.50 14.63
CA PHE A 21 13.06 -1.27 13.39
C PHE A 21 12.56 -2.56 12.71
N THR A 22 12.88 -3.73 13.24
CA THR A 22 12.36 -4.99 12.69
C THR A 22 10.92 -5.17 13.17
N ARG A 23 9.98 -4.91 12.28
CA ARG A 23 8.57 -5.23 12.47
C ARG A 23 8.43 -6.72 12.75
N ASP A 24 7.55 -7.11 13.67
CA ASP A 24 7.14 -8.50 13.85
C ASP A 24 6.44 -8.96 12.56
N ARG A 25 7.13 -9.76 11.76
CA ARG A 25 6.62 -10.32 10.50
C ARG A 25 6.28 -11.79 10.70
N THR A 26 5.21 -12.23 10.06
CA THR A 26 4.77 -13.62 10.12
C THR A 26 5.79 -14.52 9.42
N THR A 27 6.31 -15.53 10.15
CA THR A 27 7.13 -16.60 9.56
C THR A 27 6.78 -17.91 10.24
N ALA A 28 6.53 -18.95 9.45
CA ALA A 28 6.23 -20.28 9.97
C ALA A 28 6.78 -21.36 9.03
N ASP A 29 7.52 -22.30 9.60
CA ASP A 29 8.00 -23.50 8.90
C ASP A 29 7.02 -24.65 9.09
N GLY A 30 6.81 -25.44 8.03
CA GLY A 30 5.93 -26.61 8.03
C GLY A 30 5.91 -27.29 6.66
N ASP A 31 4.97 -28.22 6.45
CA ASP A 31 4.73 -28.82 5.13
C ASP A 31 4.40 -27.75 4.07
N VAL A 32 3.82 -26.62 4.51
CA VAL A 32 3.71 -25.37 3.78
C VAL A 32 4.34 -24.27 4.62
N ALA A 33 5.42 -23.67 4.12
CA ALA A 33 6.09 -22.55 4.76
C ALA A 33 5.39 -21.21 4.44
N VAL A 34 5.34 -20.30 5.40
CA VAL A 34 4.76 -18.95 5.27
C VAL A 34 5.84 -17.92 5.62
N GLU A 35 5.94 -16.89 4.78
CA GLU A 35 6.79 -15.71 5.00
C GLU A 35 5.99 -14.47 4.60
N GLU A 36 5.86 -13.52 5.53
CA GLU A 36 5.31 -12.20 5.24
C GLU A 36 6.36 -11.33 4.56
N LEU A 37 6.04 -10.88 3.34
CA LEU A 37 6.90 -10.01 2.55
C LEU A 37 6.50 -8.55 2.79
N ASP A 38 7.46 -7.71 3.21
CA ASP A 38 7.25 -6.27 3.38
C ASP A 38 7.42 -5.56 2.04
N VAL A 39 6.48 -5.81 1.15
CA VAL A 39 6.39 -5.15 -0.15
C VAL A 39 5.73 -3.79 0.05
N THR A 40 6.49 -2.75 -0.24
CA THR A 40 6.03 -1.36 -0.20
C THR A 40 5.88 -0.76 -1.59
N ALA A 41 6.44 -1.37 -2.63
CA ALA A 41 6.31 -0.92 -4.01
C ALA A 41 6.20 -2.08 -5.03
N PRO A 42 5.59 -1.85 -6.22
CA PRO A 42 5.42 -2.88 -7.24
C PRO A 42 6.73 -3.54 -7.70
N GLY A 43 7.81 -2.76 -7.81
CA GLY A 43 9.12 -3.30 -8.19
C GLY A 43 9.66 -4.33 -7.20
N GLU A 44 9.25 -4.27 -5.93
CA GLU A 44 9.59 -5.27 -4.92
C GLU A 44 8.79 -6.54 -5.10
N ALA A 45 7.48 -6.41 -5.32
CA ALA A 45 6.60 -7.53 -5.65
C ALA A 45 7.04 -8.26 -6.91
N GLN A 46 7.43 -7.53 -7.97
CA GLN A 46 7.84 -8.11 -9.24
C GLN A 46 8.97 -9.14 -9.06
N ARG A 47 9.97 -8.85 -8.22
CA ARG A 47 11.06 -9.80 -7.92
C ARG A 47 10.55 -11.10 -7.31
N HIS A 48 9.52 -11.04 -6.48
CA HIS A 48 8.91 -12.23 -5.89
C HIS A 48 8.05 -13.00 -6.88
N LEU A 49 7.34 -12.30 -7.77
CA LEU A 49 6.53 -12.89 -8.84
C LEU A 49 7.42 -13.59 -9.88
N ASP A 50 8.52 -12.96 -10.30
CA ASP A 50 9.51 -13.53 -11.21
C ASP A 50 10.12 -14.81 -10.63
N ARG A 51 10.46 -14.79 -9.33
CA ARG A 51 11.03 -15.95 -8.62
C ARG A 51 10.11 -17.17 -8.61
N ILE A 52 8.79 -16.97 -8.59
CA ILE A 52 7.80 -18.07 -8.63
C ILE A 52 7.24 -18.31 -10.05
N GLY A 53 7.71 -17.55 -11.04
CA GLY A 53 7.38 -17.73 -12.46
C GLY A 53 5.95 -17.36 -12.83
N THR A 54 5.40 -16.27 -12.28
CA THR A 54 4.05 -15.79 -12.59
C THR A 54 4.05 -14.38 -13.18
N ASP A 55 3.10 -14.12 -14.09
CA ASP A 55 2.89 -12.83 -14.75
C ASP A 55 1.76 -12.02 -14.07
N ALA A 56 1.46 -12.31 -12.80
CA ALA A 56 0.46 -11.56 -12.06
C ALA A 56 0.85 -10.06 -11.95
N PRO A 57 -0.11 -9.13 -11.90
CA PRO A 57 0.21 -7.70 -11.84
C PRO A 57 0.81 -7.33 -10.48
N ALA A 58 2.05 -6.83 -10.46
CA ALA A 58 2.72 -6.39 -9.23
C ALA A 58 2.03 -5.22 -8.51
N THR A 59 1.17 -4.47 -9.20
CA THR A 59 0.40 -3.36 -8.65
C THR A 59 -0.64 -3.77 -7.61
N THR A 60 -0.98 -5.06 -7.52
CA THR A 60 -1.92 -5.60 -6.52
C THR A 60 -1.27 -5.93 -5.18
N ALA A 61 0.07 -5.93 -5.11
CA ALA A 61 0.80 -6.48 -3.97
C ALA A 61 1.09 -5.47 -2.85
N ALA A 62 0.93 -4.16 -3.10
CA ALA A 62 1.17 -3.11 -2.12
C ALA A 62 -0.07 -2.25 -1.91
N THR A 63 -0.44 -2.03 -0.65
CA THR A 63 -1.56 -1.16 -0.27
C THR A 63 -1.07 0.27 -0.07
N ARG A 64 -1.85 1.24 -0.55
CA ARG A 64 -1.72 2.66 -0.18
C ARG A 64 -2.97 3.10 0.57
N VAL A 65 -2.80 4.11 1.42
CA VAL A 65 -3.88 4.72 2.19
C VAL A 65 -3.81 6.23 1.98
N TYR A 66 -4.94 6.83 1.63
CA TYR A 66 -5.13 8.26 1.46
C TYR A 66 -6.22 8.75 2.40
N GLU A 67 -6.05 9.96 2.92
CA GLU A 67 -7.08 10.70 3.66
C GLU A 67 -7.57 11.84 2.77
N LEU A 68 -8.89 11.97 2.62
CA LEU A 68 -9.53 13.10 1.99
C LEU A 68 -10.36 13.84 3.02
N ASP A 69 -10.29 15.16 2.97
CA ASP A 69 -11.04 16.08 3.82
C ASP A 69 -11.87 17.06 2.99
N GLY A 70 -12.89 17.65 3.62
CA GLY A 70 -13.74 18.67 3.00
C GLY A 70 -14.73 18.12 1.97
N LEU A 71 -15.08 16.84 2.07
CA LEU A 71 -16.06 16.20 1.19
C LEU A 71 -17.49 16.64 1.54
N ASP A 72 -18.30 16.84 0.51
CA ASP A 72 -19.75 16.90 0.65
C ASP A 72 -20.40 15.50 0.52
N ALA A 73 -21.70 15.42 0.81
CA ALA A 73 -22.44 14.16 0.80
C ALA A 73 -22.53 13.52 -0.61
N GLU A 74 -22.56 14.33 -1.67
CA GLU A 74 -22.58 13.84 -3.05
C GLU A 74 -21.23 13.24 -3.43
N GLN A 75 -20.15 13.92 -3.09
CA GLN A 75 -18.78 13.47 -3.28
C GLN A 75 -18.51 12.16 -2.54
N VAL A 76 -18.97 12.03 -1.29
CA VAL A 76 -18.90 10.77 -0.55
C VAL A 76 -19.67 9.65 -1.26
N GLY A 77 -20.86 9.94 -1.78
CA GLY A 77 -21.67 8.98 -2.54
C GLY A 77 -20.96 8.51 -3.80
N ARG A 78 -20.38 9.44 -4.57
CA ARG A 78 -19.59 9.16 -5.77
C ARG A 78 -18.35 8.33 -5.45
N LEU A 79 -17.61 8.68 -4.40
CA LEU A 79 -16.41 7.95 -3.98
C LEU A 79 -16.73 6.49 -3.61
N ARG A 80 -17.81 6.25 -2.85
CA ARG A 80 -18.26 4.90 -2.51
C ARG A 80 -18.74 4.12 -3.74
N ALA A 81 -19.44 4.78 -4.66
CA ALA A 81 -19.92 4.16 -5.88
C ALA A 81 -18.74 3.74 -6.79
N ALA A 82 -17.73 4.60 -6.93
CA ALA A 82 -16.52 4.31 -7.71
C ALA A 82 -15.67 3.19 -7.10
N ALA A 83 -15.62 3.09 -5.77
CA ALA A 83 -14.93 2.00 -5.09
C ALA A 83 -15.62 0.64 -5.28
N ALA A 84 -16.93 0.62 -5.56
CA ALA A 84 -17.68 -0.62 -5.68
C ALA A 84 -17.17 -1.48 -6.85
N GLY A 85 -16.73 -2.70 -6.55
CA GLY A 85 -16.18 -3.63 -7.54
C GLY A 85 -14.68 -3.49 -7.77
N THR A 86 -14.02 -2.59 -7.05
CA THR A 86 -12.55 -2.52 -6.94
C THR A 86 -12.06 -3.21 -5.67
N ASP A 87 -10.74 -3.32 -5.49
CA ASP A 87 -10.15 -3.72 -4.20
C ASP A 87 -9.98 -2.55 -3.21
N ALA A 88 -10.34 -1.32 -3.61
CA ALA A 88 -10.25 -0.15 -2.76
C ALA A 88 -11.42 -0.09 -1.75
N THR A 89 -11.08 0.22 -0.51
CA THR A 89 -11.99 0.38 0.61
C THR A 89 -12.12 1.85 0.96
N VAL A 90 -13.35 2.33 1.12
CA VAL A 90 -13.66 3.71 1.54
C VAL A 90 -14.32 3.69 2.91
N ALA A 91 -13.61 4.20 3.92
CA ALA A 91 -14.12 4.41 5.26
C ALA A 91 -14.42 5.90 5.46
N VAL A 92 -15.66 6.24 5.80
CA VAL A 92 -16.09 7.65 5.94
C VAL A 92 -16.19 8.00 7.43
N GLY A 93 -15.66 9.17 7.80
CA GLY A 93 -15.74 9.69 9.15
C GLY A 93 -17.19 9.90 9.60
N SER A 94 -17.42 9.91 10.92
CA SER A 94 -18.76 10.04 11.50
C SER A 94 -19.49 11.34 11.12
N GLU A 95 -18.73 12.41 10.83
CA GLU A 95 -19.27 13.71 10.40
C GLU A 95 -19.55 13.77 8.89
N GLY A 96 -19.08 12.78 8.12
CA GLY A 96 -19.35 12.67 6.69
C GLY A 96 -18.52 13.58 5.78
N ALA A 97 -17.61 14.38 6.32
CA ALA A 97 -16.77 15.31 5.55
C ALA A 97 -15.34 14.82 5.27
N ALA A 98 -14.97 13.65 5.81
CA ALA A 98 -13.66 13.05 5.64
C ALA A 98 -13.78 11.56 5.29
N ALA A 99 -12.82 11.04 4.53
CA ALA A 99 -12.75 9.64 4.17
C ALA A 99 -11.31 9.12 4.12
N LEU A 100 -11.10 7.91 4.63
CA LEU A 100 -9.91 7.10 4.36
C LEU A 100 -10.19 6.18 3.18
N VAL A 101 -9.29 6.20 2.19
CA VAL A 101 -9.32 5.33 1.02
C VAL A 101 -8.07 4.45 1.03
N ALA A 102 -8.26 3.15 1.12
CA ALA A 102 -7.16 2.18 1.16
C ALA A 102 -7.34 1.11 0.08
N GLY A 103 -6.30 0.79 -0.68
CA GLY A 103 -6.40 -0.23 -1.73
C GLY A 103 -5.06 -0.52 -2.36
N SER A 104 -5.02 -1.50 -3.26
CA SER A 104 -3.86 -1.71 -4.10
C SER A 104 -3.69 -0.56 -5.10
N LEU A 105 -2.52 -0.42 -5.72
CA LEU A 105 -2.36 0.60 -6.77
C LEU A 105 -3.31 0.36 -7.94
N ALA A 106 -3.60 -0.91 -8.27
CA ALA A 106 -4.57 -1.24 -9.31
C ALA A 106 -5.99 -0.83 -8.91
N GLY A 107 -6.42 -1.13 -7.69
CA GLY A 107 -7.77 -0.76 -7.23
C GLY A 107 -7.95 0.73 -7.04
N LEU A 108 -6.91 1.45 -6.60
CA LEU A 108 -6.94 2.90 -6.46
C LEU A 108 -6.99 3.61 -7.82
N SER A 109 -6.24 3.12 -8.82
CA SER A 109 -6.33 3.61 -10.20
C SER A 109 -7.74 3.38 -10.75
N ALA A 110 -8.30 2.18 -10.57
CA ALA A 110 -9.65 1.86 -11.03
C ALA A 110 -10.73 2.72 -10.35
N LEU A 111 -10.55 3.03 -9.05
CA LEU A 111 -11.43 3.95 -8.32
C LEU A 111 -11.34 5.36 -8.91
N ALA A 112 -10.12 5.86 -9.17
CA ALA A 112 -9.93 7.18 -9.77
C ALA A 112 -10.60 7.27 -11.16
N ASP A 113 -10.42 6.25 -12.00
CA ASP A 113 -11.08 6.15 -13.32
C ASP A 113 -12.62 6.15 -13.22
N GLY A 114 -13.18 5.61 -12.13
CA GLY A 114 -14.61 5.59 -11.86
C GLY A 114 -15.18 6.95 -11.41
N VAL A 115 -14.35 7.85 -10.91
CA VAL A 115 -14.74 9.21 -10.53
C VAL A 115 -14.53 10.13 -11.73
N THR A 116 -15.60 10.34 -12.50
CA THR A 116 -15.56 11.22 -13.68
C THR A 116 -16.01 12.64 -13.35
N GLY A 117 -15.48 13.63 -14.09
CA GLY A 117 -15.84 15.05 -13.96
C GLY A 117 -14.63 15.99 -13.88
N ASP A 118 -14.87 17.29 -13.94
CA ASP A 118 -13.85 18.35 -13.79
C ASP A 118 -14.08 19.12 -12.48
N ASP A 119 -14.12 18.38 -11.37
CA ASP A 119 -14.43 18.91 -10.04
C ASP A 119 -13.33 18.57 -9.01
N PRO A 120 -13.35 19.17 -7.80
CA PRO A 120 -12.30 18.93 -6.81
C PRO A 120 -12.13 17.48 -6.37
N LEU A 121 -13.20 16.66 -6.39
CA LEU A 121 -13.09 15.25 -6.04
C LEU A 121 -12.33 14.49 -7.14
N ALA A 122 -12.71 14.70 -8.41
CA ALA A 122 -12.03 14.08 -9.55
C ALA A 122 -10.54 14.46 -9.60
N ALA A 123 -10.23 15.73 -9.33
CA ALA A 123 -8.85 16.19 -9.21
C ALA A 123 -8.10 15.51 -8.06
N ALA A 124 -8.72 15.41 -6.87
CA ALA A 124 -8.08 14.82 -5.69
C ALA A 124 -7.79 13.32 -5.86
N VAL A 125 -8.72 12.54 -6.42
CA VAL A 125 -8.49 11.10 -6.64
C VAL A 125 -7.57 10.84 -7.84
N GLY A 126 -7.45 11.78 -8.77
CA GLY A 126 -6.46 11.72 -9.85
C GLY A 126 -5.01 11.68 -9.34
N GLU A 127 -4.75 12.17 -8.13
CA GLU A 127 -3.44 12.08 -7.47
C GLU A 127 -3.15 10.67 -6.92
N PHE A 128 -4.13 9.75 -6.94
CA PHE A 128 -3.91 8.37 -6.52
C PHE A 128 -3.04 7.65 -7.54
N GLY A 129 -1.83 7.29 -7.12
CA GLY A 129 -0.86 6.57 -7.97
C GLY A 129 0.13 7.44 -8.74
N ASP A 130 0.06 8.78 -8.64
CA ASP A 130 0.93 9.66 -9.44
C ASP A 130 2.36 9.83 -8.88
N ARG A 131 2.66 9.24 -7.71
CA ARG A 131 4.05 9.04 -7.28
C ARG A 131 4.63 7.77 -7.89
N ARG A 132 5.10 7.89 -9.13
CA ARG A 132 6.09 6.97 -9.70
C ARG A 132 7.40 7.11 -8.91
N GLU A 133 7.73 6.11 -8.10
CA GLU A 133 9.11 5.80 -7.67
C GLU A 133 9.68 4.69 -8.56
#